data_AF-A0A7X7S0X3-F1
#
_entry.id   AF-A0A7X7S0X3-F1
#
_cell.length_a   1.000
_cell.length_b   1.000
_cell.length_c   1.000
_cell.angle_alpha   90.00
_cell.angle_beta   90.00
_cell.angle_gamma   90.00
#
_symmetry.space_group_name_H-M   'P 1'
#
loop_
_entity.id
_entity.type
_entity.pdbx_description
1 polymer ?
#
loop_
_entity_poly.entity_id
_entity_poly.type
_entity_poly.pdbx_seq_one_letter_code
_entity_poly.pdbx_strand_id
1 'polypeptide(L)'
;MRKFLLAIVVIVLSGTQVNAWKRTTHLIGVPFVVGSGAYADVKVLQDANKPITRAGAITNLSLMAAQLSLGSILFFGGDSEELRKIHRIVGTSVILSGIFLSVVSTLDDGVDKPARYMAYAHTGLASVPLIIFSF
;
A
#
# COMPACT_ATOMS: atom_id res chain seq x y z
N MET A 1 41.95 10.65 -9.50
CA MET A 1 40.76 11.52 -9.33
C MET A 1 39.42 10.79 -9.41
N ARG A 2 39.15 9.98 -10.46
CA ARG A 2 37.89 9.21 -10.58
C ARG A 2 37.53 8.33 -9.36
N LYS A 3 38.52 7.65 -8.76
CA LYS A 3 38.31 6.73 -7.62
C LYS A 3 37.96 7.47 -6.31
N PHE A 4 38.45 8.71 -6.15
CA PHE A 4 38.20 9.54 -4.97
C PHE A 4 36.80 10.18 -5.03
N LEU A 5 36.36 10.58 -6.22
CA LEU A 5 34.98 11.01 -6.49
C LEU A 5 33.97 9.88 -6.24
N LEU A 6 34.28 8.64 -6.64
CA LEU A 6 33.44 7.48 -6.39
C LEU A 6 33.32 7.17 -4.89
N ALA A 7 34.43 7.28 -4.13
CA ALA A 7 34.41 7.13 -2.69
C ALA A 7 33.58 8.24 -2.01
N ILE A 8 33.68 9.49 -2.46
CA ILE A 8 32.85 10.59 -1.93
C ILE A 8 31.38 10.40 -2.28
N VAL A 9 31.04 9.93 -3.49
CA VAL A 9 29.65 9.61 -3.87
C VAL A 9 29.11 8.46 -3.03
N VAL A 10 29.90 7.41 -2.78
CA VAL A 10 29.50 6.29 -1.91
C VAL A 10 29.38 6.73 -0.46
N ILE A 11 30.24 7.62 0.06
CA ILE A 11 30.20 8.17 1.43
C ILE A 11 29.01 9.13 1.62
N VAL A 12 28.71 9.98 0.63
CA VAL A 12 27.55 10.89 0.63
C VAL A 12 26.23 10.13 0.47
N LEU A 13 26.22 9.08 -0.36
CA LEU A 13 25.10 8.16 -0.43
C LEU A 13 24.95 7.48 0.93
N SER A 14 25.97 6.80 1.46
CA SER A 14 25.94 6.03 2.73
C SER A 14 25.61 6.85 3.99
N GLY A 15 25.98 8.14 4.07
CA GLY A 15 25.66 9.02 5.21
C GLY A 15 24.22 9.56 5.25
N THR A 16 23.47 9.46 4.14
CA THR A 16 22.07 9.93 4.02
C THR A 16 21.04 8.78 3.92
N GLN A 17 21.49 7.51 3.95
CA GLN A 17 20.69 6.36 3.48
C GLN A 17 19.52 5.93 4.34
N VAL A 18 19.51 6.19 5.64
CA VAL A 18 18.41 5.65 6.47
C VAL A 18 17.07 6.28 6.09
N ASN A 19 17.06 7.59 5.76
CA ASN A 19 15.87 8.28 5.26
C ASN A 19 15.68 8.09 3.75
N ALA A 20 16.76 8.03 2.95
CA ALA A 20 16.66 7.85 1.51
C ALA A 20 16.15 6.46 1.12
N TRP A 21 16.63 5.39 1.77
CA TRP A 21 16.16 4.02 1.55
C TRP A 21 14.67 3.87 1.87
N LYS A 22 14.22 4.44 2.99
CA LYS A 22 12.81 4.44 3.37
C LYS A 22 11.96 5.16 2.32
N ARG A 23 12.42 6.32 1.84
CA ARG A 23 11.73 7.11 0.81
C ARG A 23 11.67 6.39 -0.55
N THR A 24 12.76 5.75 -0.98
CA THR A 24 12.82 4.99 -2.23
C THR A 24 11.95 3.74 -2.18
N THR A 25 12.00 3.00 -1.07
CA THR A 25 11.14 1.82 -0.86
C THR A 25 9.66 2.22 -0.84
N HIS A 26 9.33 3.40 -0.29
CA HIS A 26 7.96 3.93 -0.32
C HIS A 26 7.54 4.33 -1.75
N LEU A 27 8.38 5.07 -2.49
CA LEU A 27 8.12 5.50 -3.86
C LEU A 27 7.91 4.35 -4.85
N ILE A 28 8.62 3.23 -4.65
CA ILE A 28 8.50 2.04 -5.51
C ILE A 28 7.44 1.09 -4.99
N GLY A 29 7.44 0.81 -3.68
CA GLY A 29 6.56 -0.19 -3.07
C GLY A 29 5.10 0.24 -3.06
N VAL A 30 4.79 1.51 -2.79
CA VAL A 30 3.40 1.99 -2.70
C VAL A 30 2.65 1.80 -4.03
N PRO A 31 3.19 2.20 -5.21
CA PRO A 31 2.53 1.91 -6.49
C PRO A 31 2.28 0.42 -6.75
N PHE A 32 3.21 -0.46 -6.38
CA PHE A 32 3.02 -1.91 -6.53
C PHE A 32 1.93 -2.46 -5.60
N VAL A 33 1.92 -2.03 -4.34
CA VAL A 33 0.90 -2.41 -3.35
C VAL A 33 -0.48 -1.92 -3.79
N VAL A 34 -0.59 -0.64 -4.16
CA VAL A 34 -1.87 -0.06 -4.60
C VAL A 34 -2.30 -0.68 -5.92
N GLY A 35 -1.40 -0.85 -6.90
CA GLY A 35 -1.75 -1.38 -8.21
C GLY A 35 -2.28 -2.82 -8.11
N SER A 36 -1.65 -3.65 -7.29
CA SER A 36 -2.12 -5.02 -7.03
C SER A 36 -3.46 -5.05 -6.29
N GLY A 37 -3.65 -4.18 -5.29
CA GLY A 37 -4.93 -4.04 -4.58
C GLY A 37 -6.06 -3.56 -5.49
N ALA A 38 -5.83 -2.48 -6.25
CA ALA A 38 -6.82 -1.93 -7.16
C ALA A 38 -7.21 -2.93 -8.26
N TYR A 39 -6.24 -3.68 -8.79
CA TYR A 39 -6.54 -4.76 -9.74
C TYR A 39 -7.43 -5.85 -9.10
N ALA A 40 -7.07 -6.32 -7.90
CA ALA A 40 -7.84 -7.33 -7.18
C ALA A 40 -9.27 -6.84 -6.91
N ASP A 41 -9.42 -5.63 -6.40
CA ASP A 41 -10.72 -5.04 -6.06
C ASP A 41 -11.60 -4.86 -7.30
N VAL A 42 -11.05 -4.33 -8.40
CA VAL A 42 -11.79 -4.18 -9.66
C VAL A 42 -12.24 -5.54 -10.21
N LYS A 43 -11.38 -6.56 -10.15
CA LYS A 43 -11.75 -7.91 -10.57
C LYS A 43 -12.84 -8.50 -9.69
N VAL A 44 -12.72 -8.36 -8.37
CA VAL A 44 -13.78 -8.77 -7.44
C VAL A 44 -15.10 -8.06 -7.75
N LEU A 45 -15.09 -6.77 -8.10
CA LEU A 45 -16.33 -6.06 -8.46
C LEU A 45 -16.98 -6.58 -9.75
N GLN A 46 -16.17 -7.02 -10.72
CA GLN A 46 -16.65 -7.59 -11.97
C GLN A 46 -17.23 -8.99 -11.76
N ASP A 47 -16.55 -9.81 -10.96
CA ASP A 47 -16.77 -11.26 -10.95
C ASP A 47 -17.58 -11.74 -9.73
N ALA A 48 -17.67 -10.94 -8.65
CA ALA A 48 -18.36 -11.36 -7.43
C ALA A 48 -19.86 -11.60 -7.64
N ASN A 49 -20.35 -12.72 -7.09
CA ASN A 49 -21.77 -13.05 -7.08
C ASN A 49 -22.49 -12.53 -5.83
N LYS A 50 -21.76 -12.27 -4.74
CA LYS A 50 -22.36 -11.87 -3.47
C LYS A 50 -22.22 -10.36 -3.25
N PRO A 51 -23.30 -9.66 -2.83
CA PRO A 51 -23.25 -8.22 -2.54
C PRO A 51 -22.22 -7.85 -1.47
N ILE A 52 -22.02 -8.71 -0.46
CA ILE A 52 -21.03 -8.48 0.60
C ILE A 52 -19.59 -8.43 0.07
N THR A 53 -19.28 -9.24 -0.94
CA THR A 53 -17.97 -9.28 -1.58
C THR A 53 -17.70 -7.99 -2.36
N ARG A 54 -18.71 -7.52 -3.11
CA ARG A 54 -18.65 -6.23 -3.82
C ARG A 54 -18.51 -5.06 -2.84
N ALA A 55 -19.26 -5.08 -1.74
CA ALA A 55 -19.14 -4.07 -0.70
C ALA A 55 -17.72 -4.04 -0.11
N GLY A 56 -17.13 -5.21 0.17
CA GLY A 56 -15.73 -5.32 0.61
C GLY A 56 -14.74 -4.69 -0.36
N ALA A 57 -14.89 -4.94 -1.66
CA ALA A 57 -14.01 -4.39 -2.70
C ALA A 57 -14.17 -2.85 -2.83
N ILE A 58 -15.41 -2.32 -2.76
CA ILE A 58 -15.66 -0.87 -2.74
C ILE A 58 -15.02 -0.21 -1.53
N THR A 59 -15.19 -0.82 -0.35
CA THR A 59 -14.59 -0.31 0.89
C THR A 59 -13.07 -0.28 0.79
N ASN A 60 -12.45 -1.35 0.30
CA ASN A 60 -11.00 -1.43 0.14
C ASN A 60 -10.47 -0.36 -0.84
N LEU A 61 -11.09 -0.22 -2.02
CA LEU A 61 -10.77 0.84 -2.99
C LEU A 61 -10.88 2.24 -2.39
N SER A 62 -11.95 2.51 -1.64
CA SER A 62 -12.18 3.82 -1.03
C SER A 62 -11.12 4.15 0.01
N LEU A 63 -10.75 3.18 0.85
CA LEU A 63 -9.71 3.34 1.85
C LEU A 63 -8.32 3.50 1.21
N MET A 64 -8.01 2.74 0.15
CA MET A 64 -6.76 2.92 -0.61
C MET A 64 -6.67 4.31 -1.23
N ALA A 65 -7.76 4.81 -1.84
CA ALA A 65 -7.80 6.14 -2.41
C ALA A 65 -7.59 7.24 -1.36
N ALA A 66 -8.21 7.09 -0.19
CA ALA A 66 -7.98 7.98 0.96
C ALA A 66 -6.52 7.91 1.43
N GLN A 67 -5.95 6.71 1.54
CA GLN A 67 -4.56 6.52 1.96
C GLN A 67 -3.56 7.17 1.00
N LEU A 68 -3.77 7.02 -0.31
CA LEU A 68 -2.96 7.64 -1.35
C LEU A 68 -3.06 9.16 -1.33
N SER A 69 -4.27 9.69 -1.15
CA SER A 69 -4.51 11.13 -1.07
C SER A 69 -3.81 11.73 0.14
N LEU A 70 -3.95 11.11 1.32
CA LEU A 70 -3.26 11.53 2.54
C LEU A 70 -1.74 11.41 2.43
N GLY A 71 -1.24 10.34 1.83
CA GLY A 71 0.19 10.15 1.60
C GLY A 71 0.76 11.21 0.66
N SER A 72 0.02 11.59 -0.38
CA SER A 72 0.39 12.66 -1.30
C SER A 72 0.40 14.02 -0.61
N ILE A 73 -0.59 14.31 0.24
CA ILE A 73 -0.64 15.55 1.01
C ILE A 73 0.56 15.63 1.98
N LEU A 74 0.87 14.56 2.70
CA LEU A 74 2.04 14.52 3.59
C LEU A 74 3.36 14.69 2.82
N PHE A 75 3.43 14.22 1.58
CA PHE A 75 4.64 14.31 0.76
C PHE A 75 4.83 15.69 0.12
N PHE A 76 3.76 16.37 -0.31
CA PHE A 76 3.82 17.61 -1.09
C PHE A 76 3.27 18.86 -0.38
N GLY A 77 2.29 18.70 0.50
CA GLY A 77 1.48 19.79 1.07
C GLY A 77 1.89 20.26 2.47
N GLY A 78 2.65 19.46 3.21
CA GLY A 78 3.14 19.79 4.54
C GLY A 78 2.97 18.64 5.54
N ASP A 79 3.92 18.55 6.46
CA ASP A 79 3.98 17.48 7.44
C ASP A 79 3.40 17.96 8.78
N SER A 80 2.19 17.50 9.13
CA SER A 80 1.54 17.76 10.42
C SER A 80 1.38 16.46 11.21
N GLU A 81 1.47 16.55 12.53
CA GLU A 81 1.31 15.37 13.39
C GLU A 81 -0.09 14.77 13.30
N GLU A 82 -1.13 15.61 13.20
CA GLU A 82 -2.51 15.19 12.99
C GLU A 82 -2.67 14.43 11.67
N LEU A 83 -2.12 14.96 10.57
CA LEU A 83 -2.18 14.30 9.26
C LEU A 83 -1.45 12.96 9.27
N ARG A 84 -0.30 12.86 9.94
CA ARG A 84 0.41 11.58 10.12
C ARG A 84 -0.43 10.57 10.91
N LYS A 85 -1.11 11.00 11.98
CA LYS A 85 -2.00 10.12 12.77
C LYS A 85 -3.16 9.62 11.92
N ILE A 86 -3.82 10.49 11.17
CA ILE A 86 -4.93 10.12 10.28
C ILE A 86 -4.43 9.15 9.19
N HIS A 87 -3.29 9.44 8.56
CA HIS A 87 -2.68 8.56 7.55
C HIS A 87 -2.32 7.17 8.09
N ARG A 88 -1.92 7.05 9.35
CA ARG A 88 -1.69 5.74 10.00
C ARG A 88 -3.01 5.00 10.23
N ILE A 89 -4.03 5.68 10.74
CA ILE A 89 -5.34 5.07 11.00
C ILE A 89 -5.96 4.55 9.70
N VAL A 90 -5.92 5.35 8.64
CA VAL A 90 -6.42 4.95 7.32
C VAL A 90 -5.58 3.80 6.77
N GLY A 91 -4.25 3.83 6.92
CA GLY A 91 -3.36 2.73 6.51
C GLY A 91 -3.68 1.40 7.21
N THR A 92 -3.94 1.42 8.52
CA THR A 92 -4.39 0.22 9.26
C THR A 92 -5.76 -0.24 8.76
N SER A 93 -6.66 0.69 8.45
CA SER A 93 -8.00 0.39 7.93
C SER A 93 -7.92 -0.31 6.56
N VAL A 94 -6.98 0.08 5.69
CA VAL A 94 -6.70 -0.60 4.41
C VAL A 94 -6.32 -2.07 4.61
N ILE A 95 -5.50 -2.37 5.63
CA ILE A 95 -5.15 -3.76 5.93
C ILE A 95 -6.37 -4.54 6.40
N LEU A 96 -7.15 -3.98 7.33
CA LEU A 96 -8.34 -4.64 7.83
C LEU A 96 -9.37 -4.89 6.71
N SER A 97 -9.55 -3.93 5.80
CA SER A 97 -10.39 -4.11 4.62
C SER A 97 -9.83 -5.14 3.65
N GLY A 98 -8.51 -5.19 3.46
CA GLY A 98 -7.85 -6.22 2.64
C GLY A 98 -8.03 -7.64 3.21
N ILE A 99 -7.94 -7.80 4.54
CA ILE A 99 -8.24 -9.07 5.23
C ILE A 99 -9.71 -9.43 5.03
N PHE A 100 -10.62 -8.49 5.28
CA PHE A 100 -12.05 -8.72 5.10
C PHE A 100 -12.37 -9.13 3.66
N LEU A 101 -11.84 -8.41 2.68
CA LEU A 101 -11.98 -8.71 1.26
C LEU A 101 -11.46 -10.11 0.95
N SER A 102 -10.26 -10.43 1.40
CA SER A 102 -9.66 -11.76 1.24
C SER A 102 -10.57 -12.88 1.73
N VAL A 103 -11.22 -12.71 2.89
CA VAL A 103 -12.19 -13.68 3.42
C VAL A 103 -13.43 -13.77 2.53
N VAL A 104 -14.09 -12.65 2.24
CA VAL A 104 -15.35 -12.68 1.48
C VAL A 104 -15.15 -13.14 0.04
N SER A 105 -14.04 -12.77 -0.61
CA SER A 105 -13.66 -13.22 -1.95
C SER A 105 -13.35 -14.72 -2.00
N THR A 106 -12.89 -15.31 -0.90
CA THR A 106 -12.65 -16.76 -0.81
C THR A 106 -13.94 -17.54 -0.73
N LEU A 107 -14.92 -16.98 -0.02
CA LEU A 107 -16.24 -17.57 0.17
C LEU A 107 -17.19 -17.28 -0.99
N ASP A 108 -16.76 -16.52 -2.00
CA ASP A 108 -17.55 -16.16 -3.19
C ASP A 108 -17.03 -16.91 -4.42
N ASP A 109 -17.79 -17.92 -4.86
CA ASP A 109 -17.44 -18.76 -6.01
C ASP A 109 -17.39 -18.00 -7.34
N GLY A 110 -17.98 -16.79 -7.40
CA GLY A 110 -17.88 -15.92 -8.59
C GLY A 110 -16.51 -15.30 -8.76
N VAL A 111 -15.74 -15.11 -7.68
CA VAL A 111 -14.44 -14.43 -7.75
C VAL A 111 -13.38 -15.37 -8.31
N ASP A 112 -12.71 -14.94 -9.36
CA ASP A 112 -11.67 -15.72 -10.03
C ASP A 112 -10.43 -15.95 -9.15
N LYS A 113 -9.79 -17.12 -9.24
CA LYS A 113 -8.63 -17.49 -8.38
C LYS A 113 -7.49 -16.46 -8.42
N PRO A 114 -7.10 -15.89 -9.58
CA PRO A 114 -6.07 -14.86 -9.62
C PRO A 114 -6.41 -13.62 -8.80
N ALA A 115 -7.67 -13.19 -8.78
CA ALA A 115 -8.11 -12.03 -8.01
C ALA A 115 -7.99 -12.29 -6.49
N ARG A 116 -8.32 -13.53 -6.05
CA ARG A 116 -8.15 -13.95 -4.65
C ARG A 116 -6.68 -13.92 -4.22
N TYR A 117 -5.79 -14.45 -5.05
CA TYR A 117 -4.34 -14.43 -4.75
C TYR A 117 -3.78 -13.01 -4.70
N MET A 118 -4.23 -12.12 -5.58
CA MET A 118 -3.82 -10.72 -5.57
C MET A 118 -4.35 -9.99 -4.33
N ALA A 119 -5.56 -10.30 -3.84
CA ALA A 119 -6.08 -9.75 -2.59
C ALA A 119 -5.24 -10.18 -1.37
N TYR A 120 -4.83 -11.45 -1.30
CA TYR A 120 -3.91 -11.93 -0.26
C TYR A 120 -2.54 -11.26 -0.34
N ALA A 121 -1.97 -11.20 -1.54
CA ALA A 121 -0.67 -10.59 -1.78
C ALA A 121 -0.70 -9.09 -1.43
N HIS A 122 -1.75 -8.37 -1.84
CA HIS A 122 -1.96 -6.98 -1.46
C HIS A 122 -2.00 -6.81 0.06
N THR A 123 -2.80 -7.61 0.76
CA THR A 123 -2.93 -7.55 2.23
C THR A 123 -1.59 -7.78 2.92
N GLY A 124 -0.83 -8.79 2.49
CA GLY A 124 0.50 -9.07 2.99
C GLY A 124 1.48 -7.93 2.71
N LEU A 125 1.53 -7.45 1.48
CA LEU A 125 2.43 -6.36 1.08
C LEU A 125 2.06 -5.01 1.72
N ALA A 126 0.78 -4.75 1.98
CA ALA A 126 0.30 -3.55 2.68
C ALA A 126 0.71 -3.53 4.15
N SER A 127 0.92 -4.71 4.77
CA SER A 127 1.44 -4.83 6.13
C SER A 127 2.93 -4.51 6.25
N VAL A 128 3.70 -4.71 5.17
CA VAL A 128 5.16 -4.50 5.15
C VAL A 128 5.53 -3.05 5.50
N PRO A 129 4.93 -2.00 4.91
CA PRO A 129 5.15 -0.63 5.32
C PRO A 129 4.87 -0.36 6.80
N LEU A 130 3.84 -0.97 7.38
CA LEU A 130 3.49 -0.80 8.78
C LEU A 130 4.54 -1.41 9.72
N ILE A 131 5.10 -2.57 9.33
CA ILE A 131 6.15 -3.25 10.09
C ILE A 131 7.50 -2.52 9.92
N ILE A 132 7.89 -2.21 8.69
CA ILE A 132 9.23 -1.68 8.36
C ILE A 132 9.36 -0.19 8.71
N PHE A 133 8.32 0.61 8.46
CA PHE A 133 8.43 2.05 8.66
C PHE A 133 8.09 2.48 10.08
N SER A 134 7.52 1.59 10.90
CA SER A 134 7.21 1.78 12.33
C SER A 134 6.98 3.26 12.64
N PHE A 135 5.97 3.83 11.98
CA PHE A 135 5.68 5.25 12.10
C PHE A 135 5.32 5.57 13.54
#